data_AF-A0A1B9GY68-F1
#
_entry.id   AF-A0A1B9GY68-F1
#
_cell.length_a   1.000
_cell.length_b   1.000
_cell.length_c   1.000
_cell.angle_alpha   90.00
_cell.angle_beta   90.00
_cell.angle_gamma   90.00
#
_symmetry.space_group_name_H-M   'P 1'
#
loop_
_entity.id
_entity.type
_entity.pdbx_description
1 polymer ?
#
loop_
_entity_poly.entity_id
_entity_poly.type
_entity_poly.pdbx_seq_one_letter_code
_entity_poly.pdbx_strand_id
1 'polypeptide(L)'
;MDFFSGLVHPAASPSNRSLAVPAGLDRLLHHLAPWDDWPPDNCGLGGGNCQADLERIDGRTFRCLGGCRDTTLGNKRWVGYEKVDGQALIIGGGDENGTYRADSWLCASAIHSNLISSTLGGCVNFHSLPYPDGASNFMSSFSAGLNSTGFAPNFPGAFRLTSHSITGCLDLHFIVTGFNAFCLLMTTLFLRPPSSLLFIILLVGGYFHLILFADPPDIPPDWENIIAGLPAVLLAGYWMWKLAFKRTLEGFMTSDLPFEVALWQGLGFWLGVESRTVFARLPISRLGYDALDPAGVITLVIIIMIVVIVVLVQAWSMRKYGLLRYYIIRYIGLIPLIIVLAVIPGFTLRPHHYLLALIAIPVLSLPNRISLFGQAFALGLFLDGVGRWGWDGLIQVTSSLLGDADAGTLVPEFWKNATTSSKLWWDPINSVDGVFNVTGFSVLVDDMQRFSNFTNSTLDMATLNLTQGIDHYIRLAFVANGTSLDFTDPLTCFSNGSFSFPKTG
;
A
#
# COMPACT_ATOMS: atom_id res chain seq x y z
N MET A 1 -46.13 -5.76 -12.44
CA MET A 1 -45.68 -6.60 -13.58
C MET A 1 -44.22 -6.25 -13.86
N ASP A 2 -43.39 -6.19 -12.83
CA ASP A 2 -42.72 -7.33 -12.19
C ASP A 2 -41.67 -7.93 -13.11
N PHE A 3 -40.45 -7.42 -13.01
CA PHE A 3 -39.22 -8.17 -13.24
C PHE A 3 -38.08 -7.48 -12.43
N PHE A 4 -38.31 -7.31 -11.14
CA PHE A 4 -37.27 -7.14 -10.12
C PHE A 4 -37.44 -8.30 -9.14
N SER A 5 -36.69 -9.38 -9.37
CA SER A 5 -36.60 -10.47 -8.41
C SER A 5 -35.21 -11.11 -8.54
N GLY A 6 -34.46 -11.04 -7.45
CA GLY A 6 -33.46 -12.03 -7.05
C GLY A 6 -32.34 -12.32 -8.04
N LEU A 7 -31.15 -11.79 -7.75
CA LEU A 7 -29.89 -12.55 -7.78
C LEU A 7 -28.92 -11.81 -6.85
N VAL A 8 -29.18 -11.94 -5.54
CA VAL A 8 -28.14 -11.87 -4.53
C VAL A 8 -27.24 -13.07 -4.81
N HIS A 9 -26.12 -12.83 -5.47
CA HIS A 9 -25.10 -13.86 -5.60
C HIS A 9 -24.56 -14.17 -4.20
N PRO A 10 -24.52 -15.45 -3.81
CA PRO A 10 -23.98 -15.84 -2.52
C PRO A 10 -22.55 -15.35 -2.44
N ALA A 11 -22.22 -14.64 -1.36
CA ALA A 11 -20.85 -14.42 -0.94
C ALA A 11 -20.15 -15.79 -1.04
N ALA A 12 -19.10 -15.84 -1.86
CA ALA A 12 -18.30 -17.03 -2.00
C ALA A 12 -17.84 -17.45 -0.60
N SER A 13 -18.20 -18.67 -0.21
CA SER A 13 -17.74 -19.35 0.99
C SER A 13 -16.25 -19.06 1.24
N PRO A 14 -15.84 -18.61 2.44
CA PRO A 14 -14.44 -18.59 2.83
C PRO A 14 -14.04 -20.01 3.27
N SER A 15 -14.24 -20.99 2.41
CA SER A 15 -13.72 -22.35 2.60
C SER A 15 -12.66 -22.58 1.52
N ASN A 16 -11.40 -22.64 1.94
CA ASN A 16 -10.16 -22.73 1.16
C ASN A 16 -9.46 -21.42 0.77
N ARG A 17 -9.33 -20.48 1.72
CA ARG A 17 -8.07 -19.73 1.85
C ARG A 17 -7.30 -20.20 3.08
N SER A 18 -6.92 -21.47 3.06
CA SER A 18 -5.57 -21.83 3.51
C SER A 18 -4.56 -21.29 2.48
N LEU A 19 -4.41 -19.97 2.44
CA LEU A 19 -3.10 -19.40 2.21
C LEU A 19 -2.56 -19.32 3.64
N ALA A 20 -2.05 -20.41 4.22
CA ALA A 20 -0.62 -20.64 4.10
C ALA A 20 0.07 -19.29 3.90
N VAL A 21 0.33 -18.58 5.00
CA VAL A 21 1.51 -17.73 5.08
C VAL A 21 2.60 -18.60 4.45
N PRO A 22 3.05 -18.32 3.21
CA PRO A 22 4.03 -19.17 2.59
C PRO A 22 5.20 -19.20 3.57
N ALA A 23 5.80 -20.37 3.78
CA ALA A 23 7.09 -20.43 4.41
C ALA A 23 8.01 -19.44 3.66
N GLY A 24 8.31 -18.30 4.28
CA GLY A 24 8.86 -17.13 3.61
C GLY A 24 8.35 -15.83 4.23
N LEU A 25 8.83 -15.55 5.44
CA LEU A 25 8.67 -14.26 6.13
C LEU A 25 9.60 -13.19 5.51
N ASP A 26 9.73 -13.20 4.18
CA ASP A 26 10.81 -12.55 3.41
C ASP A 26 10.28 -11.54 2.38
N ARG A 27 9.00 -11.16 2.48
CA ARG A 27 8.44 -10.03 1.71
C ARG A 27 8.73 -8.71 2.42
N LEU A 28 9.18 -7.72 1.65
CA LEU A 28 9.47 -6.33 2.02
C LEU A 28 8.69 -5.81 3.26
N LEU A 29 9.42 -5.56 4.36
CA LEU A 29 8.93 -5.19 5.69
C LEU A 29 8.40 -3.75 5.83
N HIS A 30 8.01 -3.08 4.76
CA HIS A 30 7.56 -1.69 4.85
C HIS A 30 6.24 -1.52 5.63
N HIS A 31 5.38 -2.55 5.66
CA HIS A 31 4.01 -2.49 6.23
C HIS A 31 3.67 -3.67 7.16
N LEU A 32 4.61 -4.56 7.44
CA LEU A 32 4.33 -5.75 8.24
C LEU A 32 4.39 -5.40 9.72
N ALA A 33 3.22 -5.46 10.36
CA ALA A 33 3.13 -5.63 11.80
C ALA A 33 3.34 -7.12 12.14
N PRO A 34 3.92 -7.43 13.31
CA PRO A 34 3.92 -8.79 13.85
C PRO A 34 2.54 -9.45 13.86
N TRP A 35 1.51 -8.66 14.17
CA TRP A 35 0.10 -9.05 14.07
C TRP A 35 -0.54 -8.29 12.90
N ASP A 36 -0.95 -9.03 11.88
CA ASP A 36 -1.88 -8.50 10.87
C ASP A 36 -3.31 -8.64 11.39
N ASP A 37 -3.63 -7.81 12.38
CA ASP A 37 -4.85 -7.90 13.16
C ASP A 37 -6.05 -7.26 12.47
N TRP A 38 -5.96 -6.85 11.20
CA TRP A 38 -7.08 -6.25 10.47
C TRP A 38 -7.65 -7.17 9.37
N PRO A 39 -8.98 -7.38 9.27
CA PRO A 39 -10.06 -6.89 10.13
C PRO A 39 -9.86 -7.24 11.62
N PRO A 40 -10.31 -6.39 12.57
CA PRO A 40 -9.88 -6.36 13.98
C PRO A 40 -10.16 -7.65 14.79
N ASP A 41 -10.83 -8.64 14.21
CA ASP A 41 -11.05 -9.97 14.78
C ASP A 41 -10.28 -11.11 14.09
N ASN A 42 -9.35 -10.81 13.17
CA ASN A 42 -8.54 -11.80 12.47
C ASN A 42 -7.69 -12.66 13.44
N CYS A 43 -7.14 -12.02 14.48
CA CYS A 43 -6.39 -12.72 15.53
C CYS A 43 -7.29 -13.54 16.49
N GLY A 44 -8.61 -13.51 16.30
CA GLY A 44 -9.57 -14.30 17.06
C GLY A 44 -9.69 -13.89 18.53
N LEU A 45 -10.36 -14.76 19.31
CA LEU A 45 -10.64 -14.53 20.72
C LEU A 45 -9.35 -14.29 21.52
N GLY A 46 -9.24 -13.11 22.13
CA GLY A 46 -8.09 -12.71 22.94
C GLY A 46 -6.77 -12.61 22.17
N GLY A 47 -6.77 -12.73 20.83
CA GLY A 47 -5.56 -12.71 20.02
C GLY A 47 -4.88 -14.06 19.85
N GLY A 48 -5.53 -15.15 20.28
CA GLY A 48 -4.92 -16.48 20.32
C GLY A 48 -4.45 -17.00 18.96
N ASN A 49 -5.08 -16.61 17.86
CA ASN A 49 -4.66 -17.07 16.53
C ASN A 49 -3.32 -16.46 16.10
N CYS A 50 -2.95 -15.28 16.63
CA CYS A 50 -1.71 -14.57 16.30
C CYS A 50 -0.56 -14.84 17.30
N GLN A 51 -0.79 -15.68 18.31
CA GLN A 51 0.24 -16.06 19.28
C GLN A 51 1.45 -16.71 18.60
N ALA A 52 1.20 -17.71 17.74
CA ALA A 52 2.25 -18.47 17.08
C ALA A 52 3.10 -17.60 16.13
N ASP A 53 2.50 -16.57 15.53
CA ASP A 53 3.24 -15.64 14.67
C ASP A 53 4.23 -14.81 15.46
N LEU A 54 3.83 -14.31 16.64
CA LEU A 54 4.68 -13.54 17.54
C LEU A 54 5.84 -14.38 18.09
N GLU A 55 5.54 -15.59 18.56
CA GLU A 55 6.55 -16.52 19.09
C GLU A 55 7.54 -16.99 18.01
N ARG A 56 7.06 -17.21 16.78
CA ARG A 56 7.92 -17.67 15.67
C ARG A 56 9.00 -16.66 15.31
N ILE A 57 8.70 -15.37 15.45
CA ILE A 57 9.61 -14.28 15.06
C ILE A 57 10.45 -13.75 16.24
N ASP A 58 10.19 -14.23 17.45
CA ASP A 58 10.97 -13.87 18.63
C ASP A 58 12.46 -14.21 18.45
N GLY A 59 13.32 -13.28 18.86
CA GLY A 59 14.77 -13.39 18.72
C GLY A 59 15.30 -13.31 17.29
N ARG A 60 14.44 -13.09 16.27
CA ARG A 60 14.89 -12.93 14.88
C ARG A 60 15.38 -11.51 14.60
N THR A 61 16.27 -11.43 13.61
CA THR A 61 16.75 -10.17 13.06
C THR A 61 15.98 -9.82 11.80
N PHE A 62 15.59 -8.56 11.69
CA PHE A 62 14.89 -8.01 10.54
C PHE A 62 15.70 -6.88 9.91
N ARG A 63 15.72 -6.83 8.58
CA ARG A 63 16.31 -5.72 7.81
C ARG A 63 15.22 -4.80 7.30
N CYS A 64 15.30 -3.53 7.68
CA CYS A 64 14.42 -2.48 7.22
C CYS A 64 15.12 -1.63 6.16
N LEU A 65 14.42 -1.38 5.04
CA LEU A 65 14.91 -0.52 3.98
C LEU A 65 14.76 0.97 4.32
N GLY A 66 15.46 1.83 3.58
CA GLY A 66 15.28 3.27 3.65
C GLY A 66 13.88 3.69 3.20
N GLY A 67 13.43 4.86 3.65
CA GLY A 67 12.13 5.42 3.21
C GLY A 67 10.89 4.82 3.87
N CYS A 68 11.02 3.87 4.82
CA CYS A 68 9.87 3.37 5.60
C CYS A 68 9.13 4.49 6.37
N ARG A 69 9.82 5.60 6.66
CA ARG A 69 9.22 6.78 7.32
C ARG A 69 8.12 7.44 6.48
N ASP A 70 8.29 7.45 5.16
CA ASP A 70 7.38 8.17 4.25
C ASP A 70 6.15 7.30 3.89
N THR A 71 6.08 6.09 4.45
CA THR A 71 4.94 5.20 4.32
C THR A 71 3.84 5.58 5.31
N THR A 72 2.60 5.60 4.84
CA THR A 72 1.41 5.90 5.64
C THR A 72 0.33 4.85 5.45
N LEU A 73 -0.56 4.72 6.43
CA LEU A 73 -1.74 3.87 6.34
C LEU A 73 -2.59 4.24 5.11
N GLY A 74 -2.92 3.25 4.29
CA GLY A 74 -3.82 3.43 3.14
C GLY A 74 -5.27 3.61 3.59
N ASN A 75 -5.70 2.80 4.57
CA ASN A 75 -7.03 2.80 5.14
C ASN A 75 -7.00 3.21 6.61
N LYS A 76 -8.07 3.86 7.07
CA LYS A 76 -8.18 4.43 8.42
C LYS A 76 -8.35 3.29 9.42
N ARG A 77 -7.63 3.33 10.53
CA ARG A 77 -7.73 2.31 11.59
C ARG A 77 -8.06 2.96 12.92
N TRP A 78 -8.85 2.26 13.72
CA TRP A 78 -9.14 2.67 15.10
C TRP A 78 -8.12 2.04 16.04
N VAL A 79 -7.55 2.87 16.92
CA VAL A 79 -6.72 2.47 18.06
C VAL A 79 -7.42 2.99 19.30
N GLY A 80 -8.19 2.13 19.97
CA GLY A 80 -9.15 2.57 20.99
C GLY A 80 -10.16 3.59 20.43
N TYR A 81 -10.08 4.85 20.90
CA TYR A 81 -10.91 5.95 20.40
C TYR A 81 -10.21 6.85 19.37
N GLU A 82 -8.93 6.62 19.07
CA GLU A 82 -8.20 7.45 18.12
C GLU A 82 -8.32 6.85 16.71
N LYS A 83 -8.73 7.67 15.74
CA LYS A 83 -8.79 7.27 14.33
C LYS A 83 -7.47 7.65 13.66
N VAL A 84 -6.59 6.67 13.47
CA VAL A 84 -5.30 6.82 12.82
C VAL A 84 -5.50 6.80 11.30
N ASP A 85 -5.14 7.89 10.62
CA ASP A 85 -5.24 8.04 9.16
C ASP A 85 -4.05 8.87 8.65
N GLY A 86 -3.50 8.50 7.49
CA GLY A 86 -2.43 9.27 6.83
C GLY A 86 -1.10 9.33 7.58
N GLN A 87 -0.85 8.41 8.52
CA GLN A 87 0.43 8.27 9.23
C GLN A 87 0.83 6.79 9.34
N ALA A 88 2.08 6.51 9.71
CA ALA A 88 2.52 5.14 9.99
C ALA A 88 1.82 4.59 11.25
N LEU A 89 1.40 3.33 11.23
CA LEU A 89 0.76 2.71 12.40
C LEU A 89 1.82 2.34 13.44
N ILE A 90 1.89 3.13 14.51
CA ILE A 90 2.80 2.92 15.64
C ILE A 90 1.99 3.16 16.92
N ILE A 91 1.91 2.17 17.79
CA ILE A 91 1.24 2.27 19.09
C ILE A 91 2.27 2.04 20.20
N GLY A 92 2.49 3.04 21.04
CA GLY A 92 3.45 3.00 22.15
C GLY A 92 4.86 3.49 21.81
N GLY A 93 5.87 2.93 22.50
CA GLY A 93 7.28 3.28 22.33
C GLY A 93 7.75 4.54 23.07
N GLY A 94 6.85 5.24 23.77
CA GLY A 94 7.18 6.41 24.59
C GLY A 94 7.64 6.08 26.02
N ASP A 95 7.59 4.82 26.44
CA ASP A 95 8.08 4.33 27.73
C ASP A 95 9.62 4.13 27.70
N GLU A 96 10.24 4.03 28.88
CA GLU A 96 11.70 3.86 29.01
C GLU A 96 12.23 2.62 28.28
N ASN A 97 11.42 1.57 28.17
CA ASN A 97 11.81 0.32 27.51
C ASN A 97 11.45 0.27 26.01
N GLY A 98 10.79 1.30 25.47
CA GLY A 98 10.37 1.34 24.06
C GLY A 98 9.45 0.18 23.67
N THR A 99 8.37 -0.03 24.43
CA THR A 99 7.40 -1.11 24.26
C THR A 99 6.33 -0.72 23.24
N TYR A 100 6.22 -1.51 22.17
CA TYR A 100 5.25 -1.32 21.09
C TYR A 100 4.17 -2.41 21.12
N ARG A 101 2.96 -2.06 20.71
CA ARG A 101 1.86 -3.02 20.52
C ARG A 101 2.12 -3.90 19.30
N ALA A 102 1.73 -5.18 19.32
CA ALA A 102 2.09 -6.14 18.27
C ALA A 102 1.54 -5.86 16.86
N ASP A 103 0.55 -4.99 16.74
CA ASP A 103 -0.01 -4.48 15.48
C ASP A 103 0.71 -3.21 14.96
N SER A 104 1.75 -2.73 15.66
CA SER A 104 2.61 -1.64 15.19
C SER A 104 3.52 -2.10 14.05
N TRP A 105 3.72 -1.25 13.05
CA TRP A 105 4.63 -1.53 11.94
C TRP A 105 6.09 -1.59 12.41
N LEU A 106 6.75 -2.71 12.11
CA LEU A 106 8.08 -3.02 12.63
C LEU A 106 9.13 -1.97 12.26
N CYS A 107 9.27 -1.66 10.98
CA CYS A 107 10.31 -0.74 10.49
C CYS A 107 10.02 0.72 10.85
N ALA A 108 8.75 1.11 10.92
CA ALA A 108 8.36 2.43 11.41
C ALA A 108 8.69 2.57 12.92
N SER A 109 8.41 1.53 13.71
CA SER A 109 8.76 1.47 15.14
C SER A 109 10.27 1.51 15.36
N ALA A 110 11.05 0.81 14.52
CA ALA A 110 12.51 0.84 14.56
C ALA A 110 13.09 2.24 14.31
N ILE A 111 12.57 2.95 13.30
CA ILE A 111 12.94 4.36 13.04
C ILE A 111 12.50 5.25 14.19
N HIS A 112 11.28 5.09 14.69
CA HIS A 112 10.74 5.86 15.80
C HIS A 112 11.59 5.71 17.08
N SER A 113 12.08 4.51 17.38
CA SER A 113 13.03 4.26 18.48
C SER A 113 14.47 4.76 18.23
N ASN A 114 14.75 5.41 17.09
CA ASN A 114 16.09 5.82 16.65
C ASN A 114 17.12 4.68 16.56
N LEU A 115 16.69 3.42 16.43
CA LEU A 115 17.59 2.27 16.30
C LEU A 115 18.20 2.16 14.90
N ILE A 116 17.50 2.69 13.89
CA ILE A 116 17.91 2.64 12.48
C ILE A 116 17.69 4.00 11.82
N SER A 117 18.36 4.22 10.68
CA SER A 117 18.22 5.46 9.90
C SER A 117 16.93 5.49 9.11
N SER A 118 16.25 6.64 9.05
CA SER A 118 15.10 6.83 8.16
C SER A 118 15.48 6.81 6.67
N THR A 119 16.73 7.12 6.33
CA THR A 119 17.22 7.22 4.94
C THR A 119 17.93 5.96 4.46
N LEU A 120 18.74 5.34 5.34
CA LEU A 120 19.55 4.16 5.01
C LEU A 120 18.99 2.87 5.63
N GLY A 121 17.89 2.93 6.37
CA GLY A 121 17.36 1.77 7.07
C GLY A 121 18.35 1.20 8.08
N GLY A 122 18.27 -0.12 8.30
CA GLY A 122 19.15 -0.85 9.20
C GLY A 122 18.57 -2.20 9.62
N CYS A 123 19.26 -2.91 10.52
CA CYS A 123 18.74 -4.14 11.11
C CYS A 123 18.36 -3.95 12.57
N VAL A 124 17.31 -4.66 12.98
CA VAL A 124 16.85 -4.71 14.36
C VAL A 124 16.60 -6.15 14.77
N ASN A 125 16.83 -6.44 16.05
CA ASN A 125 16.38 -7.68 16.67
C ASN A 125 15.00 -7.47 17.28
N PHE A 126 14.13 -8.44 17.02
CA PHE A 126 12.77 -8.46 17.54
C PHE A 126 12.71 -9.25 18.83
N HIS A 127 12.08 -8.68 19.86
CA HIS A 127 11.85 -9.33 21.14
C HIS A 127 10.38 -9.20 21.50
N SER A 128 9.65 -10.31 21.50
CA SER A 128 8.27 -10.37 21.96
C SER A 128 8.21 -10.26 23.49
N LEU A 129 7.10 -9.71 23.99
CA LEU A 129 6.71 -9.88 25.39
C LEU A 129 5.86 -11.16 25.52
N PRO A 130 5.88 -11.82 26.70
CA PRO A 130 5.10 -13.03 26.90
C PRO A 130 3.62 -12.81 26.61
N TYR A 131 3.04 -13.63 25.72
CA TYR A 131 1.60 -13.70 25.53
C TYR A 131 0.99 -14.64 26.58
N PRO A 132 -0.20 -14.35 27.16
CA PRO A 132 -1.05 -13.18 26.91
C PRO A 132 -0.78 -11.99 27.86
N ASP A 133 0.31 -12.02 28.62
CA ASP A 133 0.64 -10.98 29.61
C ASP A 133 0.81 -9.60 28.95
N GLY A 134 1.46 -9.56 27.78
CA GLY A 134 1.55 -8.39 26.92
C GLY A 134 2.07 -7.14 27.63
N ALA A 135 1.43 -6.00 27.37
CA ALA A 135 1.68 -4.77 28.11
C ALA A 135 0.41 -3.92 28.21
N SER A 136 0.44 -2.94 29.13
CA SER A 136 -0.58 -1.91 29.28
C SER A 136 0.07 -0.53 29.29
N ASN A 137 -0.74 0.52 29.11
CA ASN A 137 -0.27 1.90 29.11
C ASN A 137 0.84 2.18 28.08
N PHE A 138 0.57 1.84 26.81
CA PHE A 138 1.43 2.20 25.69
C PHE A 138 1.46 3.73 25.55
N MET A 139 2.59 4.34 25.92
CA MET A 139 2.75 5.79 25.90
C MET A 139 3.03 6.29 24.49
N SER A 140 2.26 7.28 24.04
CA SER A 140 2.53 8.01 22.81
C SER A 140 3.80 8.86 22.94
N SER A 141 4.57 8.98 21.87
CA SER A 141 5.68 9.92 21.77
C SER A 141 5.88 10.37 20.32
N PHE A 142 6.72 11.38 20.14
CA PHE A 142 7.14 11.86 18.84
C PHE A 142 8.65 11.75 18.73
N SER A 143 9.12 11.00 17.74
CA SER A 143 10.55 10.73 17.55
C SER A 143 10.85 10.42 16.08
N ALA A 144 12.03 10.82 15.61
CA ALA A 144 12.49 10.64 14.22
C ALA A 144 11.52 11.16 13.13
N GLY A 145 10.64 12.11 13.49
CA GLY A 145 9.61 12.64 12.59
C GLY A 145 8.37 11.74 12.45
N LEU A 146 8.22 10.73 13.31
CA LEU A 146 7.06 9.85 13.40
C LEU A 146 6.34 10.09 14.72
N ASN A 147 5.02 10.01 14.69
CA ASN A 147 4.16 10.13 15.86
C ASN A 147 3.60 8.73 16.20
N SER A 148 3.65 8.34 17.47
CA SER A 148 2.98 7.13 17.94
C SER A 148 1.69 7.43 18.67
N THR A 149 0.73 6.52 18.57
CA THR A 149 -0.57 6.58 19.23
C THR A 149 -0.49 5.96 20.63
N GLY A 150 -1.19 6.56 21.59
CA GLY A 150 -1.26 6.03 22.95
C GLY A 150 -2.37 5.00 23.10
N PHE A 151 -2.17 4.00 23.94
CA PHE A 151 -3.21 3.01 24.26
C PHE A 151 -3.11 2.56 25.72
N ALA A 152 -4.08 2.97 26.54
CA ALA A 152 -4.08 2.72 27.97
C ALA A 152 -4.41 1.26 28.37
N PRO A 153 -5.45 0.61 27.76
CA PRO A 153 -5.82 -0.75 28.14
C PRO A 153 -4.71 -1.79 27.93
N ASN A 154 -4.86 -2.94 28.58
CA ASN A 154 -3.94 -4.05 28.39
C ASN A 154 -4.15 -4.69 27.02
N PHE A 155 -3.06 -4.88 26.28
CA PHE A 155 -3.08 -5.57 25.00
C PHE A 155 -2.14 -6.79 25.06
N PRO A 156 -2.61 -7.99 24.68
CA PRO A 156 -1.91 -9.24 24.95
C PRO A 156 -0.65 -9.47 24.10
N GLY A 157 -0.53 -8.80 22.96
CA GLY A 157 0.66 -8.84 22.10
C GLY A 157 1.50 -7.56 22.19
N ALA A 158 2.75 -7.66 22.60
CA ALA A 158 3.66 -6.52 22.60
C ALA A 158 5.08 -6.96 22.21
N PHE A 159 5.90 -6.01 21.78
CA PHE A 159 7.30 -6.25 21.45
C PHE A 159 8.20 -5.07 21.78
N ARG A 160 9.50 -5.34 21.79
CA ARG A 160 10.59 -4.39 21.90
C ARG A 160 11.62 -4.67 20.82
N LEU A 161 12.37 -3.63 20.47
CA LEU A 161 13.40 -3.71 19.46
C LEU A 161 14.75 -3.37 20.08
N THR A 162 15.79 -4.05 19.60
CA THR A 162 17.18 -3.69 19.90
C THR A 162 17.96 -3.54 18.61
N SER A 163 18.91 -2.59 18.60
CA SER A 163 19.76 -2.36 17.43
C SER A 163 20.60 -3.60 17.14
N HIS A 164 20.69 -3.97 15.87
CA HIS A 164 21.59 -5.03 15.43
C HIS A 164 22.47 -4.53 14.28
N SER A 165 23.80 -4.66 14.45
CA SER A 165 24.76 -4.18 13.46
C SER A 165 25.51 -5.35 12.85
N ILE A 166 25.06 -5.79 11.67
CA ILE A 166 25.79 -6.74 10.80
C ILE A 166 26.09 -6.10 9.45
N THR A 167 27.00 -6.72 8.70
CA THR A 167 27.30 -6.32 7.32
C THR A 167 26.06 -6.51 6.43
N GLY A 168 25.78 -5.53 5.56
CA GLY A 168 24.66 -5.61 4.62
C GLY A 168 23.29 -5.11 5.13
N CYS A 169 23.22 -4.51 6.33
CA CYS A 169 21.97 -3.97 6.87
C CYS A 169 21.50 -2.69 6.20
N LEU A 170 22.42 -1.88 5.68
CA LEU A 170 22.08 -0.59 5.09
C LEU A 170 21.37 -0.79 3.76
N ASP A 171 20.38 0.04 3.53
CA ASP A 171 19.81 0.28 2.22
C ASP A 171 20.73 1.19 1.42
N LEU A 172 21.39 0.60 0.42
CA LEU A 172 22.32 1.29 -0.46
C LEU A 172 21.66 1.71 -1.78
N HIS A 173 20.34 1.52 -1.92
CA HIS A 173 19.55 1.88 -3.09
C HIS A 173 19.96 3.21 -3.72
N PHE A 174 19.90 4.32 -2.96
CA PHE A 174 20.20 5.66 -3.51
C PHE A 174 21.65 5.80 -3.98
N ILE A 175 22.58 5.13 -3.29
CA ILE A 175 24.01 5.14 -3.64
C ILE A 175 24.22 4.37 -4.94
N VAL A 176 23.60 3.19 -5.07
CA VAL A 176 23.65 2.36 -6.28
C VAL A 176 22.96 3.06 -7.44
N THR A 177 21.80 3.70 -7.23
CA THR A 177 21.11 4.52 -8.24
C THR A 177 22.03 5.66 -8.72
N GLY A 178 22.65 6.40 -7.80
CA GLY A 178 23.58 7.48 -8.15
C GLY A 178 24.80 6.99 -8.93
N PHE A 179 25.38 5.86 -8.51
CA PHE A 179 26.51 5.23 -9.22
C PHE A 179 26.12 4.76 -10.62
N ASN A 180 25.01 4.03 -10.76
CA ASN A 180 24.52 3.56 -12.06
C ASN A 180 24.14 4.73 -12.98
N ALA A 181 23.58 5.82 -12.43
CA ALA A 181 23.29 7.02 -13.18
C ALA A 181 24.56 7.70 -13.70
N PHE A 182 25.58 7.79 -12.87
CA PHE A 182 26.90 8.29 -13.28
C PHE A 182 27.53 7.40 -14.36
N CYS A 183 27.50 6.08 -14.19
CA CYS A 183 28.00 5.14 -15.19
C CYS A 183 27.26 5.28 -16.53
N LEU A 184 25.92 5.34 -16.52
CA LEU A 184 25.12 5.55 -17.73
C LEU A 184 25.48 6.87 -18.42
N LEU A 185 25.66 7.96 -17.66
CA LEU A 185 26.10 9.25 -18.17
C LEU A 185 27.46 9.14 -18.86
N MET A 186 28.46 8.55 -18.20
CA MET A 186 29.81 8.38 -18.75
C MET A 186 29.81 7.49 -19.99
N THR A 187 29.11 6.35 -19.94
CA THR A 187 28.96 5.43 -21.08
C THR A 187 28.34 6.13 -22.28
N THR A 188 27.29 6.93 -22.07
CA THR A 188 26.61 7.62 -23.17
C THR A 188 27.48 8.73 -23.78
N LEU A 189 28.18 9.51 -22.96
CA LEU A 189 29.02 10.63 -23.42
C LEU A 189 30.30 10.17 -24.12
N PHE A 190 31.00 9.20 -23.53
CA PHE A 190 32.37 8.85 -23.92
C PHE A 190 32.45 7.58 -24.74
N LEU A 191 31.68 6.54 -24.40
CA LEU A 191 31.72 5.27 -25.12
C LEU A 191 30.78 5.25 -26.33
N ARG A 192 29.77 6.13 -26.35
CA ARG A 192 28.84 6.35 -27.47
C ARG A 192 28.33 5.02 -28.09
N PRO A 193 27.74 4.12 -27.28
CA PRO A 193 27.30 2.83 -27.78
C PRO A 193 26.24 3.00 -28.89
N PRO A 194 26.12 2.02 -29.81
CA PRO A 194 25.03 2.01 -30.78
C PRO A 194 23.66 2.12 -30.10
N SER A 195 22.70 2.77 -30.76
CA SER A 195 21.36 3.04 -30.20
C SER A 195 20.65 1.79 -29.64
N SER A 196 20.82 0.64 -30.30
CA SER A 196 20.25 -0.64 -29.85
C SER A 196 20.88 -1.13 -28.54
N LEU A 197 22.20 -1.00 -28.40
CA LEU A 197 22.91 -1.38 -27.18
C LEU A 197 22.54 -0.46 -26.02
N LEU A 198 22.46 0.86 -26.27
CA LEU A 198 22.01 1.81 -25.25
C LEU A 198 20.60 1.50 -24.75
N PHE A 199 19.67 1.18 -25.66
CA PHE A 199 18.33 0.77 -25.28
C PHE A 199 18.31 -0.53 -24.45
N ILE A 200 19.11 -1.54 -24.83
CA ILE A 200 19.21 -2.79 -24.05
C ILE A 200 19.79 -2.53 -22.66
N ILE A 201 20.79 -1.66 -22.52
CA ILE A 201 21.34 -1.27 -21.21
C ILE A 201 20.24 -0.68 -20.33
N LEU A 202 19.42 0.24 -20.86
CA LEU A 202 18.30 0.82 -20.10
C LEU A 202 17.24 -0.22 -19.74
N LEU A 203 16.86 -1.07 -20.69
CA LEU A 203 15.80 -2.06 -20.50
C LEU A 203 16.21 -3.13 -19.48
N VAL A 204 17.32 -3.82 -19.74
CA VAL A 204 17.77 -4.97 -18.94
C VAL A 204 18.44 -4.48 -17.65
N GLY A 205 19.33 -3.49 -17.76
CA GLY A 205 19.97 -2.90 -16.58
C GLY A 205 18.97 -2.22 -15.66
N GLY A 206 17.97 -1.52 -16.21
CA GLY A 206 16.88 -0.95 -15.42
C GLY A 206 16.03 -1.98 -14.70
N TYR A 207 15.65 -3.06 -15.39
CA TYR A 207 14.90 -4.16 -14.79
C TYR A 207 15.64 -4.75 -13.58
N PHE A 208 16.91 -5.11 -13.75
CA PHE A 208 17.71 -5.64 -12.64
C PHE A 208 18.00 -4.60 -11.56
N HIS A 209 18.21 -3.34 -11.92
CA HIS A 209 18.38 -2.25 -10.95
C HIS A 209 17.18 -2.13 -10.01
N LEU A 210 15.98 -2.16 -10.57
CA LEU A 210 14.74 -2.07 -9.81
C LEU A 210 14.57 -3.26 -8.87
N ILE A 211 14.55 -4.48 -9.40
CA ILE A 211 14.20 -5.68 -8.63
C ILE A 211 15.31 -6.19 -7.70
N LEU A 212 16.54 -5.69 -7.82
CA LEU A 212 17.66 -6.08 -6.94
C LEU A 212 18.04 -5.00 -5.94
N PHE A 213 17.85 -3.73 -6.28
CA PHE A 213 18.36 -2.63 -5.47
C PHE A 213 17.30 -1.61 -5.10
N ALA A 214 16.51 -1.11 -6.06
CA ALA A 214 15.62 0.01 -5.77
C ALA A 214 14.34 -0.39 -5.04
N ASP A 215 13.74 -1.52 -5.42
CA ASP A 215 12.51 -2.02 -4.82
C ASP A 215 12.41 -3.55 -5.00
N PRO A 216 13.30 -4.31 -4.31
CA PRO A 216 13.38 -5.75 -4.50
C PRO A 216 12.14 -6.45 -3.95
N PRO A 217 11.39 -7.25 -4.74
CA PRO A 217 10.13 -7.85 -4.28
C PRO A 217 10.32 -8.78 -3.08
N ASP A 218 11.45 -9.48 -3.03
CA ASP A 218 11.81 -10.45 -2.00
C ASP A 218 13.25 -10.23 -1.51
N ILE A 219 13.48 -10.47 -0.22
CA ILE A 219 14.82 -10.43 0.40
C ILE A 219 15.02 -11.73 1.19
N PRO A 220 15.89 -12.65 0.75
CA PRO A 220 16.81 -12.55 -0.40
C PRO A 220 16.08 -12.58 -1.76
N PRO A 221 16.72 -12.09 -2.85
CA PRO A 221 16.10 -12.07 -4.18
C PRO A 221 15.71 -13.47 -4.66
N ASP A 222 14.47 -13.62 -5.10
CA ASP A 222 13.99 -14.83 -5.77
C ASP A 222 14.44 -14.85 -7.24
N TRP A 223 15.55 -15.54 -7.49
CA TRP A 223 16.13 -15.67 -8.82
C TRP A 223 15.23 -16.39 -9.82
N GLU A 224 14.35 -17.29 -9.39
CA GLU A 224 13.43 -17.99 -10.28
C GLU A 224 12.44 -16.99 -10.88
N ASN A 225 11.76 -16.23 -10.01
CA ASN A 225 10.79 -15.23 -10.43
C ASN A 225 11.44 -14.07 -11.21
N ILE A 226 12.61 -13.61 -10.77
CA ILE A 226 13.37 -12.54 -11.44
C ILE A 226 13.70 -12.93 -12.88
N ILE A 227 14.22 -14.14 -13.11
CA ILE A 227 14.61 -14.59 -14.45
C ILE A 227 13.38 -14.94 -15.28
N ALA A 228 12.32 -15.49 -14.68
CA ALA A 228 11.07 -15.79 -15.36
C ALA A 228 10.34 -14.53 -15.88
N GLY A 229 10.49 -13.39 -15.21
CA GLY A 229 9.92 -12.11 -15.66
C GLY A 229 10.63 -11.48 -16.87
N LEU A 230 11.93 -11.75 -17.04
CA LEU A 230 12.77 -11.10 -18.05
C LEU A 230 12.29 -11.30 -19.51
N PRO A 231 11.86 -12.50 -19.97
CA PRO A 231 11.36 -12.70 -21.33
C PRO A 231 10.20 -11.77 -21.72
N ALA A 232 9.24 -11.55 -20.80
CA ALA A 232 8.11 -10.66 -21.06
C ALA A 232 8.56 -9.20 -21.17
N VAL A 233 9.50 -8.78 -20.32
CA VAL A 233 10.13 -7.45 -20.37
C VAL A 233 10.89 -7.26 -21.69
N LEU A 234 11.63 -8.27 -22.15
CA LEU A 234 12.34 -8.25 -23.43
C LEU A 234 11.38 -8.15 -24.62
N LEU A 235 10.25 -8.86 -24.58
CA LEU A 235 9.24 -8.80 -25.64
C LEU A 235 8.59 -7.41 -25.72
N ALA A 236 8.18 -6.86 -24.58
CA ALA A 236 7.67 -5.49 -24.52
C ALA A 236 8.74 -4.48 -24.94
N GLY A 237 9.98 -4.68 -24.51
CA GLY A 237 11.15 -3.91 -24.93
C GLY A 237 11.36 -3.91 -26.44
N TYR A 238 11.28 -5.07 -27.08
CA TYR A 238 11.37 -5.19 -28.53
C TYR A 238 10.26 -4.39 -29.24
N TRP A 239 9.04 -4.44 -28.71
CA TRP A 239 7.93 -3.62 -29.23
C TRP A 239 8.20 -2.12 -29.07
N MET A 240 8.62 -1.67 -27.87
CA MET A 240 8.98 -0.27 -27.59
C MET A 240 10.12 0.22 -28.51
N TRP A 241 11.14 -0.63 -28.73
CA TRP A 241 12.24 -0.38 -29.65
C TRP A 241 11.75 -0.12 -31.07
N LYS A 242 10.96 -1.05 -31.60
CA LYS A 242 10.48 -1.00 -32.99
C LYS A 242 9.54 0.18 -33.24
N LEU A 243 8.75 0.55 -32.24
CA LEU A 243 7.68 1.53 -32.39
C LEU A 243 8.12 2.97 -32.13
N ALA A 244 9.05 3.20 -31.19
CA ALA A 244 9.44 4.54 -30.77
C ALA A 244 10.96 4.73 -30.64
N PHE A 245 11.61 3.94 -29.77
CA PHE A 245 13.00 4.22 -29.36
C PHE A 245 14.00 4.22 -30.51
N LYS A 246 13.86 3.28 -31.47
CA LYS A 246 14.76 3.22 -32.62
C LYS A 246 14.81 4.56 -33.35
N ARG A 247 13.65 5.11 -33.69
CA ARG A 247 13.53 6.36 -34.45
C ARG A 247 14.10 7.56 -33.69
N THR A 248 13.76 7.68 -32.42
CA THR A 248 14.23 8.80 -31.60
C THR A 248 15.74 8.74 -31.40
N LEU A 249 16.27 7.59 -30.97
CA LEU A 249 17.71 7.46 -30.68
C LEU A 249 18.58 7.55 -31.93
N GLU A 250 18.20 6.90 -33.04
CA GLU A 250 18.93 7.05 -34.31
C GLU A 250 18.97 8.52 -34.77
N GLY A 251 17.88 9.26 -34.63
CA GLY A 251 17.86 10.69 -34.99
C GLY A 251 18.88 11.55 -34.22
N PHE A 252 19.00 11.33 -32.91
CA PHE A 252 19.98 12.06 -32.08
C PHE A 252 21.42 11.59 -32.32
N MET A 253 21.63 10.27 -32.45
CA MET A 253 22.96 9.71 -32.69
C MET A 253 23.51 10.09 -34.07
N THR A 254 22.68 10.10 -35.12
CA THR A 254 23.09 10.57 -36.46
C THR A 254 23.37 12.07 -36.48
N SER A 255 22.74 12.84 -35.58
CA SER A 255 22.98 14.29 -35.45
C SER A 255 24.21 14.61 -34.56
N ASP A 256 24.93 13.60 -34.07
CA ASP A 256 26.08 13.72 -33.15
C ASP A 256 25.76 14.58 -31.91
N LEU A 257 24.63 14.27 -31.25
CA LEU A 257 24.16 14.96 -30.04
C LEU A 257 24.26 14.08 -28.78
N PRO A 258 25.45 13.57 -28.40
CA PRO A 258 25.59 12.65 -27.27
C PRO A 258 25.29 13.31 -25.93
N PHE A 259 25.47 14.63 -25.80
CA PHE A 259 25.14 15.36 -24.59
C PHE A 259 23.64 15.39 -24.33
N GLU A 260 22.83 15.66 -25.36
CA GLU A 260 21.37 15.62 -25.27
C GLU A 260 20.88 14.22 -24.92
N VAL A 261 21.46 13.18 -25.53
CA VAL A 261 21.13 11.79 -25.21
C VAL A 261 21.45 11.53 -23.73
N ALA A 262 22.68 11.76 -23.30
CA ALA A 262 23.11 11.47 -21.94
C ALA A 262 22.28 12.25 -20.89
N LEU A 263 22.01 13.53 -21.13
CA LEU A 263 21.26 14.37 -20.21
C LEU A 263 19.75 14.05 -20.23
N TRP A 264 19.07 14.19 -21.37
CA TRP A 264 17.60 14.10 -21.42
C TRP A 264 17.10 12.67 -21.28
N GLN A 265 17.78 11.69 -21.89
CA GLN A 265 17.43 10.28 -21.72
C GLN A 265 17.74 9.83 -20.30
N GLY A 266 18.91 10.19 -19.77
CA GLY A 266 19.31 9.85 -18.41
C GLY A 266 18.36 10.42 -17.37
N LEU A 267 18.06 11.72 -17.44
CA LEU A 267 17.10 12.38 -16.55
C LEU A 267 15.72 11.73 -16.62
N GLY A 268 15.20 11.51 -17.83
CA GLY A 268 13.90 10.86 -18.01
C GLY A 268 13.88 9.46 -17.39
N PHE A 269 14.87 8.64 -17.73
CA PHE A 269 14.97 7.26 -17.27
C PHE A 269 15.02 7.15 -15.74
N TRP A 270 15.94 7.86 -15.08
CA TRP A 270 16.10 7.76 -13.63
C TRP A 270 14.92 8.35 -12.86
N LEU A 271 14.28 9.42 -13.36
CA LEU A 271 13.02 9.91 -12.77
C LEU A 271 11.88 8.90 -12.89
N GLY A 272 11.85 8.11 -13.97
CA GLY A 272 10.86 7.06 -14.17
C GLY A 272 11.13 5.84 -13.27
N VAL A 273 12.39 5.42 -13.18
CA VAL A 273 12.84 4.32 -12.28
C VAL A 273 12.57 4.67 -10.82
N GLU A 274 12.83 5.90 -10.41
CA GLU A 274 12.60 6.40 -9.03
C GLU A 274 11.18 6.95 -8.80
N SER A 275 10.21 6.54 -9.63
CA SER A 275 8.87 7.12 -9.62
C SER A 275 8.14 6.97 -8.29
N ARG A 276 8.32 5.86 -7.56
CA ARG A 276 7.80 5.69 -6.19
C ARG A 276 8.32 6.77 -5.25
N THR A 277 9.63 6.97 -5.19
CA THR A 277 10.27 7.95 -4.31
C THR A 277 9.84 9.37 -4.65
N VAL A 278 9.73 9.68 -5.95
CA VAL A 278 9.31 11.00 -6.43
C VAL A 278 7.83 11.25 -6.10
N PHE A 279 6.95 10.31 -6.45
CA PHE A 279 5.50 10.50 -6.31
C PHE A 279 4.99 10.34 -4.89
N ALA A 280 5.63 9.54 -4.04
CA ALA A 280 5.28 9.43 -2.62
C ALA A 280 5.42 10.76 -1.86
N ARG A 281 6.28 11.66 -2.35
CA ARG A 281 6.52 13.00 -1.77
C ARG A 281 5.62 14.08 -2.36
N LEU A 282 4.85 13.76 -3.39
CA LEU A 282 3.84 14.67 -3.92
C LEU A 282 2.54 14.49 -3.13
N PRO A 283 1.84 15.57 -2.74
CA PRO A 283 0.58 15.49 -2.00
C PRO A 283 -0.61 15.01 -2.86
N ILE A 284 -0.40 13.99 -3.71
CA ILE A 284 -1.42 13.42 -4.61
C ILE A 284 -1.65 11.93 -4.34
N SER A 285 -1.01 11.37 -3.31
CA SER A 285 -1.00 9.93 -3.01
C SER A 285 -2.39 9.33 -2.75
N ARG A 286 -3.41 10.16 -2.43
CA ARG A 286 -4.80 9.73 -2.21
C ARG A 286 -5.76 10.07 -3.36
N LEU A 287 -5.24 10.49 -4.52
CA LEU A 287 -6.07 10.84 -5.67
C LEU A 287 -7.00 9.67 -6.04
N GLY A 288 -8.32 9.91 -5.94
CA GLY A 288 -9.35 8.92 -6.25
C GLY A 288 -9.95 8.18 -5.05
N TYR A 289 -9.37 8.34 -3.85
CA TYR A 289 -9.88 7.73 -2.61
C TYR A 289 -10.48 8.78 -1.66
N ASP A 290 -9.70 9.83 -1.35
CA ASP A 290 -10.12 10.90 -0.45
C ASP A 290 -10.10 12.27 -1.16
N ALA A 291 -10.80 13.25 -0.58
CA ALA A 291 -10.69 14.63 -1.03
C ALA A 291 -9.24 15.11 -0.86
N LEU A 292 -8.69 15.70 -1.92
CA LEU A 292 -7.34 16.28 -1.88
C LEU A 292 -7.33 17.52 -0.98
N ASP A 293 -6.26 17.67 -0.22
CA ASP A 293 -5.97 18.90 0.51
C ASP A 293 -5.58 20.02 -0.46
N PRO A 294 -5.50 21.30 -0.02
CA PRO A 294 -5.17 22.41 -0.91
C PRO A 294 -3.82 22.23 -1.62
N ALA A 295 -2.83 21.64 -0.95
CA ALA A 295 -1.53 21.37 -1.54
C ALA A 295 -1.63 20.32 -2.67
N GLY A 296 -2.38 19.24 -2.45
CA GLY A 296 -2.65 18.21 -3.44
C GLY A 296 -3.38 18.71 -4.67
N VAL A 297 -4.37 19.57 -4.49
CA VAL A 297 -5.06 20.23 -5.62
C VAL A 297 -4.08 21.08 -6.44
N ILE A 298 -3.23 21.89 -5.79
CA ILE A 298 -2.22 22.70 -6.47
C ILE A 298 -1.24 21.81 -7.25
N THR A 299 -0.71 20.76 -6.62
CA THR A 299 0.20 19.82 -7.27
C THR A 299 -0.45 19.14 -8.47
N LEU A 300 -1.69 18.68 -8.35
CA LEU A 300 -2.44 18.07 -9.44
C LEU A 300 -2.63 19.04 -10.62
N VAL A 301 -3.01 20.29 -10.35
CA VAL A 301 -3.16 21.33 -11.39
C VAL A 301 -1.84 21.56 -12.13
N ILE A 302 -0.72 21.66 -11.41
CA ILE A 302 0.61 21.83 -12.02
C ILE A 302 0.95 20.63 -12.92
N ILE A 303 0.72 19.40 -12.45
CA ILE A 303 0.98 18.19 -13.24
C ILE A 303 0.11 18.18 -14.51
N ILE A 304 -1.19 18.47 -14.39
CA ILE A 304 -2.11 18.53 -15.54
C ILE A 304 -1.64 19.59 -16.54
N MET A 305 -1.24 20.77 -16.08
CA MET A 305 -0.73 21.83 -16.96
C MET A 305 0.52 21.39 -17.72
N ILE A 306 1.48 20.75 -17.04
CA ILE A 306 2.69 20.22 -17.68
C ILE A 306 2.34 19.17 -18.73
N VAL A 307 1.48 18.21 -18.38
CA VAL A 307 1.03 17.15 -19.30
C VAL A 307 0.33 17.73 -20.52
N VAL A 308 -0.57 18.69 -20.34
CA VAL A 308 -1.27 19.37 -21.44
C VAL A 308 -0.29 20.08 -22.37
N ILE A 309 0.69 20.82 -21.82
CA ILE A 309 1.73 21.48 -22.63
C ILE A 309 2.52 20.46 -23.44
N VAL A 310 2.97 19.36 -22.82
CA VAL A 310 3.71 18.28 -23.50
C VAL A 310 2.86 17.68 -24.62
N VAL A 311 1.59 17.37 -24.36
CA VAL A 311 0.66 16.81 -25.35
C VAL A 311 0.45 17.78 -26.52
N LEU A 312 0.24 19.08 -26.26
CA LEU A 312 0.03 20.07 -27.31
C LEU A 312 1.27 20.25 -28.19
N VAL A 313 2.47 20.34 -27.59
CA VAL A 313 3.73 20.47 -28.33
C VAL A 313 4.00 19.21 -29.15
N GLN A 314 3.74 18.03 -28.58
CA GLN A 314 3.93 16.76 -29.26
C GLN A 314 2.91 16.56 -30.38
N ALA A 315 1.64 16.92 -30.18
CA ALA A 315 0.61 16.88 -31.21
C ALA A 315 0.94 17.82 -32.38
N TRP A 316 1.39 19.04 -32.09
CA TRP A 316 1.86 19.98 -33.11
C TRP A 316 3.05 19.42 -33.89
N SER A 317 4.03 18.84 -33.19
CA SER A 317 5.19 18.20 -33.80
C SER A 317 4.76 17.03 -34.70
N MET A 318 3.91 16.13 -34.21
CA MET A 318 3.39 15.00 -34.98
C MET A 318 2.56 15.43 -36.19
N ARG A 319 1.84 16.56 -36.10
CA ARG A 319 1.12 17.14 -37.24
C ARG A 319 2.09 17.53 -38.35
N LYS A 320 3.22 18.15 -38.03
CA LYS A 320 4.25 18.50 -39.03
C LYS A 320 4.82 17.29 -39.77
N TYR A 321 4.95 16.15 -39.08
CA TYR A 321 5.39 14.89 -39.68
C TYR A 321 4.25 14.08 -40.33
N GLY A 322 3.02 14.59 -40.36
CA GLY A 322 1.86 13.87 -40.91
C GLY A 322 1.38 12.66 -40.09
N LEU A 323 1.87 12.50 -38.85
CA LEU A 323 1.61 11.33 -38.01
C LEU A 323 0.42 11.50 -37.06
N LEU A 324 -0.04 12.73 -36.84
CA LEU A 324 -1.11 13.00 -35.88
C LEU A 324 -2.38 12.19 -36.18
N ARG A 325 -2.83 12.19 -37.44
CA ARG A 325 -4.01 11.41 -37.87
C ARG A 325 -3.79 9.91 -37.70
N TYR A 326 -2.58 9.43 -37.99
CA TYR A 326 -2.21 8.01 -37.87
C TYR A 326 -2.39 7.51 -36.43
N TYR A 327 -1.94 8.29 -35.44
CA TYR A 327 -2.07 7.90 -34.02
C TYR A 327 -3.49 8.13 -33.48
N ILE A 328 -4.14 9.27 -33.79
CA ILE A 328 -5.51 9.53 -33.30
C ILE A 328 -6.48 8.40 -33.67
N ILE A 329 -6.44 7.92 -34.92
CA ILE A 329 -7.35 6.84 -35.38
C ILE A 329 -7.12 5.52 -34.62
N ARG A 330 -5.90 5.26 -34.14
CA ARG A 330 -5.60 4.06 -33.36
C ARG A 330 -6.01 4.20 -31.89
N TYR A 331 -5.81 5.37 -31.31
CA TYR A 331 -6.12 5.62 -29.90
C TYR A 331 -7.62 5.81 -29.67
N ILE A 332 -8.36 6.36 -30.64
CA ILE A 332 -9.82 6.52 -30.51
C ILE A 332 -10.52 5.16 -30.37
N GLY A 333 -9.95 4.09 -30.96
CA GLY A 333 -10.44 2.72 -30.80
C GLY A 333 -10.26 2.14 -29.40
N LEU A 334 -9.36 2.69 -28.58
CA LEU A 334 -9.19 2.27 -27.18
C LEU A 334 -10.32 2.80 -26.28
N ILE A 335 -10.97 3.91 -26.65
CA ILE A 335 -12.06 4.52 -25.86
C ILE A 335 -13.23 3.53 -25.65
N PRO A 336 -13.85 2.95 -26.70
CA PRO A 336 -14.93 2.00 -26.50
C PRO A 336 -14.49 0.75 -25.71
N LEU A 337 -13.25 0.29 -25.91
CA LEU A 337 -12.69 -0.82 -25.13
C LEU A 337 -12.64 -0.47 -23.63
N ILE A 338 -12.10 0.70 -23.28
CA ILE A 338 -12.03 1.16 -21.89
C ILE A 338 -13.43 1.33 -21.30
N ILE A 339 -14.39 1.87 -22.06
CA ILE A 339 -15.78 2.01 -21.60
C ILE A 339 -16.39 0.64 -21.29
N VAL A 340 -16.22 -0.35 -22.17
CA VAL A 340 -16.71 -1.72 -21.95
C VAL A 340 -16.08 -2.32 -20.70
N LEU A 341 -14.77 -2.17 -20.50
CA LEU A 341 -14.06 -2.67 -19.33
C LEU A 341 -14.48 -1.97 -18.03
N ALA A 342 -14.81 -0.67 -18.10
CA ALA A 342 -15.20 0.13 -16.95
C ALA A 342 -16.62 -0.17 -16.43
N VAL A 343 -17.49 -0.78 -17.24
CA VAL A 343 -18.88 -1.09 -16.87
C VAL A 343 -19.10 -2.56 -16.50
N ILE A 344 -18.03 -3.39 -16.47
CA ILE A 344 -18.14 -4.79 -16.07
C ILE A 344 -18.51 -4.87 -14.59
N PRO A 345 -19.66 -5.47 -14.20
CA PRO A 345 -20.07 -5.54 -12.80
C PRO A 345 -19.06 -6.32 -11.94
N GLY A 346 -18.78 -5.81 -10.75
CA GLY A 346 -17.85 -6.43 -9.79
C GLY A 346 -16.37 -6.23 -10.10
N PHE A 347 -16.04 -5.46 -11.15
CA PHE A 347 -14.68 -5.08 -11.49
C PHE A 347 -14.52 -3.57 -11.49
N THR A 348 -13.34 -3.11 -11.09
CA THR A 348 -12.95 -1.70 -11.13
C THR A 348 -11.83 -1.54 -12.16
N LEU A 349 -11.95 -0.52 -13.00
CA LEU A 349 -10.88 -0.11 -13.91
C LEU A 349 -9.74 0.51 -13.09
N ARG A 350 -8.56 -0.11 -13.11
CA ARG A 350 -7.37 0.39 -12.41
C ARG A 350 -6.19 0.44 -13.38
N PRO A 351 -6.01 1.56 -14.10
CA PRO A 351 -4.88 1.69 -15.00
C PRO A 351 -3.58 1.85 -14.21
N HIS A 352 -2.78 0.80 -14.16
CA HIS A 352 -1.42 0.85 -13.64
C HIS A 352 -0.53 1.75 -14.52
N HIS A 353 0.40 2.47 -13.91
CA HIS A 353 1.33 3.38 -14.60
C HIS A 353 2.18 2.68 -15.68
N TYR A 354 2.46 1.38 -15.57
CA TYR A 354 3.12 0.64 -16.65
C TYR A 354 2.26 0.57 -17.93
N LEU A 355 0.92 0.44 -17.80
CA LEU A 355 0.00 0.50 -18.94
C LEU A 355 -0.07 1.91 -19.51
N LEU A 356 -0.08 2.93 -18.65
CA LEU A 356 0.00 4.33 -19.07
C LEU A 356 1.28 4.61 -19.87
N ALA A 357 2.42 4.06 -19.43
CA ALA A 357 3.68 4.14 -20.14
C ALA A 357 3.61 3.47 -21.52
N LEU A 358 3.05 2.26 -21.62
CA LEU A 358 2.86 1.58 -22.90
C LEU A 358 1.96 2.39 -23.86
N ILE A 359 0.95 3.07 -23.32
CA ILE A 359 0.08 3.97 -24.09
C ILE A 359 0.84 5.26 -24.49
N ALA A 360 1.75 5.77 -23.68
CA ALA A 360 2.48 7.01 -23.95
C ALA A 360 3.63 6.85 -24.97
N ILE A 361 4.34 5.72 -24.95
CA ILE A 361 5.55 5.51 -25.76
C ILE A 361 5.35 5.72 -27.28
N PRO A 362 4.28 5.21 -27.93
CA PRO A 362 4.09 5.39 -29.37
C PRO A 362 3.97 6.87 -29.79
N VAL A 363 3.36 7.69 -28.93
CA VAL A 363 3.21 9.14 -29.17
C VAL A 363 4.45 9.94 -28.80
N LEU A 364 5.48 9.30 -28.26
CA LEU A 364 6.79 9.86 -27.91
C LEU A 364 7.92 9.32 -28.82
N SER A 365 7.61 9.16 -30.12
CA SER A 365 8.48 8.51 -31.12
C SER A 365 9.23 9.45 -32.05
N LEU A 366 9.16 10.77 -31.83
CA LEU A 366 9.81 11.76 -32.69
C LEU A 366 11.27 12.00 -32.26
N PRO A 367 12.19 12.34 -33.17
CA PRO A 367 13.56 12.72 -32.80
C PRO A 367 13.60 14.17 -32.26
N ASN A 368 12.93 14.41 -31.14
CA ASN A 368 12.92 15.68 -30.41
C ASN A 368 13.19 15.44 -28.92
N ARG A 369 13.58 16.50 -28.20
CA ARG A 369 13.99 16.39 -26.78
C ARG A 369 12.86 15.92 -25.86
N ILE A 370 11.61 16.30 -26.17
CA ILE A 370 10.42 15.88 -25.42
C ILE A 370 10.21 14.36 -25.52
N SER A 371 10.33 13.81 -26.71
CA SER A 371 10.21 12.37 -26.97
C SER A 371 11.39 11.62 -26.36
N LEU A 372 12.61 12.16 -26.45
CA LEU A 372 13.81 11.58 -25.87
C LEU A 372 13.70 11.43 -24.34
N PHE A 373 13.29 12.49 -23.65
CA PHE A 373 13.02 12.46 -22.21
C PHE A 373 11.81 11.57 -21.89
N GLY A 374 10.69 11.82 -22.57
CA GLY A 374 9.41 11.20 -22.26
C GLY A 374 9.39 9.69 -22.47
N GLN A 375 10.00 9.18 -23.55
CA GLN A 375 10.07 7.73 -23.77
C GLN A 375 10.95 7.05 -22.71
N ALA A 376 12.03 7.71 -22.28
CA ALA A 376 12.93 7.18 -21.25
C ALA A 376 12.24 7.17 -19.87
N PHE A 377 11.51 8.24 -19.56
CA PHE A 377 10.65 8.32 -18.39
C PHE A 377 9.55 7.25 -18.40
N ALA A 378 8.86 7.08 -19.53
CA ALA A 378 7.86 6.02 -19.68
C ALA A 378 8.48 4.62 -19.58
N LEU A 379 9.68 4.39 -20.11
CA LEU A 379 10.40 3.12 -19.91
C LEU A 379 10.70 2.88 -18.42
N GLY A 380 11.15 3.90 -17.70
CA GLY A 380 11.34 3.82 -16.25
C GLY A 380 10.05 3.46 -15.51
N LEU A 381 8.93 4.13 -15.81
CA LEU A 381 7.61 3.81 -15.24
C LEU A 381 7.14 2.39 -15.59
N PHE A 382 7.38 1.95 -16.82
CA PHE A 382 7.06 0.59 -17.26
C PHE A 382 7.83 -0.45 -16.46
N LEU A 383 9.15 -0.25 -16.32
CA LEU A 383 10.02 -1.14 -15.57
C LEU A 383 9.68 -1.12 -14.07
N ASP A 384 9.42 0.05 -13.49
CA ASP A 384 9.00 0.19 -12.10
C ASP A 384 7.70 -0.60 -11.84
N GLY A 385 6.72 -0.47 -12.73
CA GLY A 385 5.45 -1.16 -12.56
C GLY A 385 5.56 -2.67 -12.70
N VAL A 386 6.19 -3.15 -13.77
CA VAL A 386 6.34 -4.60 -14.02
C VAL A 386 7.31 -5.24 -13.02
N GLY A 387 8.35 -4.53 -12.61
CA GLY A 387 9.33 -5.02 -11.64
C GLY A 387 8.74 -5.19 -10.24
N ARG A 388 7.90 -4.24 -9.79
CA ARG A 388 7.32 -4.26 -8.44
C ARG A 388 6.05 -5.12 -8.33
N TRP A 389 5.14 -4.97 -9.28
CA TRP A 389 3.79 -5.54 -9.20
C TRP A 389 3.52 -6.60 -10.26
N GLY A 390 4.51 -6.93 -11.09
CA GLY A 390 4.32 -7.81 -12.23
C GLY A 390 3.37 -7.21 -13.27
N TRP A 391 2.68 -8.08 -14.00
CA TRP A 391 1.80 -7.71 -15.11
C TRP A 391 0.35 -7.56 -14.65
N ASP A 392 0.13 -6.67 -13.67
CA ASP A 392 -1.17 -6.53 -13.01
C ASP A 392 -2.27 -6.00 -13.95
N GLY A 393 -3.48 -6.55 -13.83
CA GLY A 393 -4.55 -6.36 -14.81
C GLY A 393 -5.02 -4.90 -14.97
N LEU A 394 -5.58 -4.57 -16.13
CA LEU A 394 -6.26 -3.27 -16.36
C LEU A 394 -7.58 -3.16 -15.57
N ILE A 395 -8.23 -4.30 -15.32
CA ILE A 395 -9.40 -4.42 -14.45
C ILE A 395 -9.05 -5.34 -13.29
N GLN A 396 -9.55 -5.02 -12.10
CA GLN A 396 -9.37 -5.82 -10.89
C GLN A 396 -10.70 -6.04 -10.20
N VAL A 397 -10.85 -7.15 -9.48
CA VAL A 397 -12.08 -7.45 -8.75
C VAL A 397 -12.27 -6.39 -7.66
N THR A 398 -13.42 -5.72 -7.61
CA THR A 398 -13.64 -4.60 -6.69
C THR A 398 -13.45 -5.01 -5.22
N SER A 399 -13.86 -6.23 -4.85
CA SER A 399 -13.65 -6.74 -3.50
C SER A 399 -12.18 -6.98 -3.15
N SER A 400 -11.32 -7.25 -4.13
CA SER A 400 -9.88 -7.38 -3.91
C SER A 400 -9.18 -6.04 -3.69
N LEU A 401 -9.81 -4.94 -4.11
CA LEU A 401 -9.29 -3.57 -3.96
C LEU A 401 -9.61 -2.95 -2.60
N LEU A 402 -10.64 -3.46 -1.91
CA LEU A 402 -10.98 -3.00 -0.57
C LEU A 402 -9.80 -3.22 0.40
N GLY A 403 -9.10 -4.35 0.27
CA GLY A 403 -8.01 -4.69 1.18
C GLY A 403 -8.53 -4.78 2.61
N ASP A 404 -8.02 -3.91 3.46
CA ASP A 404 -8.37 -3.76 4.88
C ASP A 404 -9.37 -2.59 5.13
N ALA A 405 -9.96 -2.00 4.08
CA ALA A 405 -10.98 -0.96 4.23
C ALA A 405 -12.34 -1.51 4.67
N ASP A 406 -13.16 -0.65 5.29
CA ASP A 406 -14.58 -0.94 5.54
C ASP A 406 -15.31 -1.18 4.20
N ALA A 407 -16.08 -2.27 4.13
CA ALA A 407 -16.82 -2.66 2.93
C ALA A 407 -18.12 -1.86 2.73
N GLY A 408 -18.51 -1.02 3.68
CA GLY A 408 -19.80 -0.30 3.69
C GLY A 408 -20.98 -1.22 3.99
N THR A 409 -20.73 -2.30 4.72
CA THR A 409 -21.72 -3.28 5.16
C THR A 409 -22.49 -2.77 6.37
N LEU A 410 -23.54 -3.51 6.73
CA LEU A 410 -24.39 -3.16 7.85
C LEU A 410 -23.64 -3.30 9.18
N VAL A 411 -23.78 -2.31 10.07
CA VAL A 411 -23.23 -2.31 11.43
C VAL A 411 -24.36 -2.18 12.47
N PRO A 412 -24.25 -2.78 13.67
CA PRO A 412 -25.25 -2.62 14.72
C PRO A 412 -25.27 -1.20 15.32
N GLU A 413 -26.44 -0.65 15.67
CA GLU A 413 -26.53 0.63 16.37
C GLU A 413 -26.66 0.43 17.90
N PHE A 414 -25.88 1.20 18.67
CA PHE A 414 -25.99 1.23 20.13
C PHE A 414 -27.20 2.06 20.60
N TRP A 415 -27.98 1.49 21.52
CA TRP A 415 -29.17 2.16 22.07
C TRP A 415 -28.81 3.02 23.28
N LYS A 416 -28.56 4.31 23.03
CA LYS A 416 -28.22 5.30 24.07
C LYS A 416 -29.26 5.40 25.19
N ASN A 417 -30.56 5.35 24.87
CA ASN A 417 -31.64 5.52 25.85
C ASN A 417 -31.87 4.30 26.75
N ALA A 418 -31.52 3.11 26.27
CA ALA A 418 -31.68 1.85 27.01
C ALA A 418 -30.42 1.49 27.81
N THR A 419 -29.27 2.03 27.41
CA THR A 419 -27.99 1.80 28.06
C THR A 419 -27.94 2.43 29.46
N THR A 420 -27.48 1.64 30.42
CA THR A 420 -27.27 2.03 31.82
C THR A 420 -25.79 1.87 32.18
N SER A 421 -25.35 2.39 33.33
CA SER A 421 -23.95 2.28 33.77
C SER A 421 -23.43 0.83 33.86
N SER A 422 -24.31 -0.16 34.01
CA SER A 422 -23.95 -1.58 34.10
C SER A 422 -24.29 -2.40 32.87
N LYS A 423 -25.09 -1.89 31.92
CA LYS A 423 -25.61 -2.71 30.81
C LYS A 423 -25.73 -1.93 29.51
N LEU A 424 -25.05 -2.43 28.49
CA LEU A 424 -25.13 -1.95 27.10
C LEU A 424 -26.26 -2.64 26.33
N TRP A 425 -26.87 -1.90 25.42
CA TRP A 425 -27.93 -2.37 24.52
C TRP A 425 -27.64 -1.92 23.09
N TRP A 426 -28.01 -2.75 22.12
CA TRP A 426 -27.90 -2.44 20.69
C TRP A 426 -28.97 -3.19 19.88
N ASP A 427 -28.97 -3.01 18.57
CA ASP A 427 -29.94 -3.65 17.67
C ASP A 427 -29.93 -5.18 17.77
N PRO A 428 -31.11 -5.82 17.88
CA PRO A 428 -31.20 -7.28 17.89
C PRO A 428 -31.05 -7.89 16.50
N ILE A 429 -30.54 -9.12 16.42
CA ILE A 429 -30.27 -9.85 15.17
C ILE A 429 -31.53 -10.10 14.33
N ASN A 430 -32.67 -10.31 14.99
CA ASN A 430 -33.95 -10.60 14.35
C ASN A 430 -34.46 -9.47 13.44
N SER A 431 -33.86 -8.28 13.49
CA SER A 431 -34.17 -7.20 12.57
C SER A 431 -33.52 -7.39 11.19
N VAL A 432 -32.49 -8.24 11.08
CA VAL A 432 -31.58 -8.32 9.91
C VAL A 432 -31.27 -9.74 9.43
N ASP A 433 -31.54 -10.77 10.24
CA ASP A 433 -31.21 -12.17 9.96
C ASP A 433 -31.83 -12.72 8.66
N GLY A 434 -33.12 -12.48 8.43
CA GLY A 434 -33.85 -12.97 7.27
C GLY A 434 -33.41 -12.38 5.92
N VAL A 435 -32.65 -11.28 5.94
CA VAL A 435 -32.17 -10.57 4.74
C VAL A 435 -30.68 -10.83 4.50
N PHE A 436 -29.87 -10.82 5.57
CA PHE A 436 -28.41 -10.85 5.47
C PHE A 436 -27.77 -12.15 6.00
N ASN A 437 -28.57 -13.14 6.40
CA ASN A 437 -28.11 -14.40 7.01
C ASN A 437 -27.17 -14.18 8.21
N VAL A 438 -27.50 -13.19 9.03
CA VAL A 438 -26.76 -12.84 10.24
C VAL A 438 -27.05 -13.88 11.32
N THR A 439 -25.99 -14.44 11.90
CA THR A 439 -26.07 -15.50 12.93
C THR A 439 -25.64 -15.05 14.32
N GLY A 440 -24.99 -13.89 14.44
CA GLY A 440 -24.41 -13.42 15.70
C GLY A 440 -23.75 -12.04 15.60
N PHE A 441 -23.04 -11.69 16.66
CA PHE A 441 -22.17 -10.51 16.77
C PHE A 441 -20.72 -10.93 17.05
N SER A 442 -19.79 -10.16 16.52
CA SER A 442 -18.39 -10.11 16.94
C SER A 442 -18.23 -8.87 17.82
N VAL A 443 -17.76 -9.05 19.06
CA VAL A 443 -17.64 -7.97 20.04
C VAL A 443 -16.18 -7.76 20.38
N LEU A 444 -15.67 -6.58 20.06
CA LEU A 444 -14.35 -6.13 20.45
C LEU A 444 -14.44 -5.33 21.74
N VAL A 445 -13.49 -5.58 22.63
CA VAL A 445 -13.25 -4.76 23.82
C VAL A 445 -11.76 -4.47 23.87
N ASP A 446 -11.41 -3.20 23.88
CA ASP A 446 -10.03 -2.70 23.86
C ASP A 446 -9.23 -3.27 22.69
N ASP A 447 -9.75 -3.08 21.47
CA ASP A 447 -9.19 -3.57 20.21
C ASP A 447 -9.01 -5.10 20.11
N MET A 448 -9.57 -5.86 21.06
CA MET A 448 -9.47 -7.33 21.08
C MET A 448 -10.83 -8.01 21.03
N GLN A 449 -10.97 -9.04 20.20
CA GLN A 449 -12.19 -9.85 20.16
C GLN A 449 -12.38 -10.59 21.49
N ARG A 450 -13.48 -10.30 22.18
CA ARG A 450 -13.86 -10.97 23.44
C ARG A 450 -14.98 -11.98 23.25
N PHE A 451 -15.90 -11.71 22.33
CA PHE A 451 -16.98 -12.62 22.01
C PHE A 451 -17.07 -12.81 20.50
N SER A 452 -17.15 -14.08 20.09
CA SER A 452 -17.44 -14.49 18.73
C SER A 452 -18.82 -15.17 18.70
N ASN A 453 -19.60 -14.90 17.65
CA ASN A 453 -20.97 -15.42 17.50
C ASN A 453 -21.89 -15.14 18.71
N PHE A 454 -21.75 -13.97 19.33
CA PHE A 454 -22.61 -13.55 20.44
C PHE A 454 -24.03 -13.29 19.92
N THR A 455 -25.07 -13.78 20.60
CA THR A 455 -26.45 -13.68 20.09
C THR A 455 -27.32 -12.67 20.84
N ASN A 456 -26.95 -12.32 22.07
CA ASN A 456 -27.70 -11.36 22.86
C ASN A 456 -27.47 -9.94 22.32
N SER A 457 -28.50 -9.11 22.34
CA SER A 457 -28.39 -7.68 22.01
C SER A 457 -28.04 -6.81 23.22
N THR A 458 -27.53 -7.45 24.28
CA THR A 458 -27.18 -6.80 25.54
C THR A 458 -25.91 -7.38 26.14
N LEU A 459 -25.10 -6.53 26.75
CA LEU A 459 -23.89 -6.93 27.46
C LEU A 459 -23.89 -6.31 28.86
N ASP A 460 -23.74 -7.16 29.88
CA ASP A 460 -23.51 -6.70 31.25
C ASP A 460 -22.02 -6.38 31.40
N MET A 461 -21.72 -5.13 31.74
CA MET A 461 -20.35 -4.62 31.88
C MET A 461 -19.56 -5.37 32.96
N ALA A 462 -20.22 -5.94 33.97
CA ALA A 462 -19.57 -6.74 35.01
C ALA A 462 -18.93 -8.01 34.44
N THR A 463 -19.41 -8.52 33.30
CA THR A 463 -18.87 -9.73 32.66
C THR A 463 -17.52 -9.50 31.98
N LEU A 464 -17.17 -8.24 31.69
CA LEU A 464 -15.95 -7.87 30.98
C LEU A 464 -14.70 -7.81 31.88
N ASN A 465 -14.90 -7.74 33.20
CA ASN A 465 -13.83 -7.60 34.20
C ASN A 465 -12.79 -6.51 33.82
N LEU A 466 -13.31 -5.34 33.48
CA LEU A 466 -12.52 -4.20 33.01
C LEU A 466 -11.66 -3.60 34.13
N THR A 467 -10.46 -3.15 33.77
CA THR A 467 -9.54 -2.49 34.70
C THR A 467 -10.12 -1.15 35.16
N GLN A 468 -10.20 -0.93 36.47
CA GLN A 468 -10.74 0.32 37.00
C GLN A 468 -9.78 1.50 36.78
N GLY A 469 -10.35 2.70 36.58
CA GLY A 469 -9.58 3.95 36.51
C GLY A 469 -9.00 4.28 35.13
N ILE A 470 -9.31 3.49 34.10
CA ILE A 470 -8.95 3.77 32.70
C ILE A 470 -10.20 3.73 31.79
N ASP A 471 -10.06 4.28 30.60
CA ASP A 471 -11.11 4.27 29.58
C ASP A 471 -11.02 2.99 28.75
N HIS A 472 -12.18 2.46 28.35
CA HIS A 472 -12.34 1.23 27.58
C HIS A 472 -13.12 1.48 26.28
N TYR A 473 -12.85 0.67 25.27
CA TYR A 473 -13.41 0.87 23.91
C TYR A 473 -14.14 -0.37 23.44
N ILE A 474 -15.38 -0.21 22.98
CA ILE A 474 -16.23 -1.33 22.55
C ILE A 474 -16.68 -1.10 21.11
N ARG A 475 -16.54 -2.12 20.28
CA ARG A 475 -16.99 -2.13 18.88
C ARG A 475 -17.74 -3.40 18.58
N LEU A 476 -18.76 -3.30 17.73
CA LEU A 476 -19.61 -4.41 17.34
C LEU A 476 -19.56 -4.62 15.84
N ALA A 477 -19.62 -5.87 15.40
CA ALA A 477 -19.92 -6.24 14.03
C ALA A 477 -20.98 -7.32 14.01
N PHE A 478 -21.83 -7.33 13.00
CA PHE A 478 -22.65 -8.51 12.71
C PHE A 478 -21.76 -9.64 12.16
N VAL A 479 -22.15 -10.89 12.41
CA VAL A 479 -21.52 -12.06 11.81
C VAL A 479 -22.49 -12.70 10.83
N ALA A 480 -22.09 -12.79 9.57
CA ALA A 480 -22.85 -13.43 8.49
C ALA A 480 -21.97 -14.47 7.80
N ASN A 481 -22.51 -15.66 7.54
CA ASN A 481 -21.77 -16.77 6.92
C ASN A 481 -20.44 -17.13 7.61
N GLY A 482 -20.35 -16.90 8.93
CA GLY A 482 -19.14 -17.19 9.72
C GLY A 482 -18.04 -16.12 9.65
N THR A 483 -18.27 -15.00 8.99
CA THR A 483 -17.34 -13.85 8.92
C THR A 483 -17.99 -12.60 9.50
N SER A 484 -17.19 -11.77 10.17
CA SER A 484 -17.59 -10.44 10.60
C SER A 484 -17.87 -9.54 9.38
N LEU A 485 -18.92 -8.73 9.50
CA LEU A 485 -19.13 -7.54 8.67
C LEU A 485 -18.29 -6.38 9.24
N ASP A 486 -18.53 -5.16 8.77
CA ASP A 486 -17.82 -3.99 9.28
C ASP A 486 -18.10 -3.75 10.77
N PHE A 487 -17.10 -3.21 11.45
CA PHE A 487 -17.20 -2.87 12.86
C PHE A 487 -17.67 -1.43 13.02
N THR A 488 -18.53 -1.20 14.02
CA THR A 488 -18.93 0.14 14.42
C THR A 488 -17.73 1.02 14.76
N ASP A 489 -17.92 2.33 14.69
CA ASP A 489 -17.09 3.29 15.40
C ASP A 489 -17.10 2.95 16.92
N PRO A 490 -16.02 3.28 17.66
CA PRO A 490 -15.86 2.88 19.04
C PRO A 490 -16.82 3.60 19.97
N LEU A 491 -17.54 2.83 20.79
CA LEU A 491 -18.18 3.32 22.00
C LEU A 491 -17.10 3.42 23.08
N THR A 492 -16.95 4.59 23.69
CA THR A 492 -15.99 4.82 24.78
C THR A 492 -16.70 4.71 26.12
N CYS A 493 -16.24 3.80 26.97
CA CYS A 493 -16.59 3.69 28.38
C CYS A 493 -15.52 4.42 29.18
N PHE A 494 -15.84 5.60 29.71
CA PHE A 494 -14.91 6.37 30.51
C PHE A 494 -14.70 5.75 31.90
N SER A 495 -13.53 5.99 32.47
CA SER A 495 -13.16 5.62 33.85
C SER A 495 -14.15 6.10 34.92
N ASN A 496 -14.93 7.15 34.65
CA ASN A 496 -15.99 7.67 35.52
C ASN A 496 -17.33 6.91 35.39
N GLY A 497 -17.41 5.88 34.54
CA GLY A 497 -18.60 5.08 34.28
C GLY A 497 -19.60 5.69 33.29
N SER A 498 -19.27 6.81 32.65
CA SER A 498 -20.07 7.41 31.58
C SER A 498 -19.70 6.85 30.21
N PHE A 499 -20.61 6.98 29.24
CA PHE A 499 -20.41 6.49 27.88
C PHE A 499 -20.42 7.63 26.85
N SER A 500 -19.49 7.58 25.91
CA SER A 500 -19.57 8.31 24.65
C SER A 500 -19.95 7.34 23.54
N PHE A 501 -21.12 7.57 22.94
CA PHE A 501 -21.61 6.76 21.82
C PHE A 501 -21.02 7.28 20.50
N PRO A 502 -20.76 6.38 19.54
CA PRO A 502 -20.42 6.80 18.19
C PRO A 502 -21.54 7.64 17.59
N LYS A 503 -21.20 8.53 16.65
CA LYS A 503 -22.23 9.27 15.90
C LYS A 503 -23.01 8.26 15.07
N THR A 504 -24.34 8.37 15.10
CA THR A 504 -25.22 7.61 14.21
C THR A 504 -24.88 7.99 12.77
N GLY A 505 -24.41 7.02 11.99
CA GLY A 505 -24.05 7.17 10.57
C GLY A 505 -25.27 7.32 9.68
#